data_AF-T1BAE5-F1
#
_entry.id   AF-T1BAE5-F1
#
_cell.length_a   1.000
_cell.length_b   1.000
_cell.length_c   1.000
_cell.angle_alpha   90.00
_cell.angle_beta   90.00
_cell.angle_gamma   90.00
#
_symmetry.space_group_name_H-M   'P 1'
#
loop_
_entity.id
_entity.type
_entity.pdbx_description
1 polymer ?
#
loop_
_entity_poly.entity_id
_entity_poly.type
_entity_poly.pdbx_seq_one_letter_code
_entity_poly.pdbx_strand_id
1 'polypeptide(L)'
;GNKHFPSSVLAKQVKTKPYFALTSWWTDAGIYKKSETDQDIQRLRNFYLNNGYINIGVGQPKVVFTHHRKSMTIVFPLQEGEQFRLGSLAISGNKLFSNKRLLKAVKLKPPMVFS
;
A
#
# COMPACT_ATOMS: atom_id res chain seq x y z
N GLY A 1 -3.53 9.79 -9.71
CA GLY A 1 -3.98 10.32 -8.41
C GLY A 1 -2.85 10.34 -7.40
N ASN A 2 -1.89 9.44 -7.54
CA ASN A 2 -0.64 9.43 -6.77
C ASN A 2 0.29 10.59 -7.17
N LYS A 3 0.92 11.23 -6.19
CA LYS A 3 1.91 12.31 -6.36
C LYS A 3 3.20 12.02 -5.60
N HIS A 4 3.10 11.41 -4.42
CA HIS A 4 4.26 11.15 -3.55
C HIS A 4 4.94 9.81 -3.81
N PHE A 5 4.21 8.81 -4.31
CA PHE A 5 4.79 7.50 -4.66
C PHE A 5 4.68 7.22 -6.16
N PRO A 6 5.77 6.78 -6.81
CA PRO A 6 5.72 6.39 -8.20
C PRO A 6 4.89 5.12 -8.37
N SER A 7 4.21 5.00 -9.51
CA SER A 7 3.31 3.87 -9.79
C SER A 7 4.02 2.51 -9.74
N SER A 8 5.32 2.47 -10.02
CA SER A 8 6.15 1.27 -9.91
C SER A 8 6.31 0.78 -8.46
N VAL A 9 6.35 1.67 -7.48
CA VAL A 9 6.40 1.32 -6.05
C VAL A 9 5.05 0.77 -5.61
N LEU A 10 3.96 1.40 -6.04
CA LEU A 10 2.60 0.95 -5.73
C LEU A 10 2.29 -0.41 -6.37
N ALA A 11 2.74 -0.63 -7.61
CA ALA A 11 2.57 -1.89 -8.32
C ALA A 11 3.25 -3.08 -7.61
N LYS A 12 4.31 -2.84 -6.82
CA LYS A 12 4.95 -3.88 -6.01
C LYS A 12 4.12 -4.30 -4.78
N GLN A 13 3.23 -3.44 -4.30
CA GLN A 13 2.38 -3.71 -3.13
C GLN A 13 1.11 -4.50 -3.48
N VAL A 14 0.80 -4.60 -4.77
CA VAL A 14 -0.40 -5.21 -5.33
C VAL A 14 -0.06 -6.64 -5.79
N LYS A 15 -0.93 -7.60 -5.51
CA LYS A 15 -0.78 -8.99 -5.96
C LYS A 15 -1.12 -9.16 -7.43
N THR A 16 -2.09 -8.39 -7.93
CA THR A 16 -2.45 -8.38 -9.34
C THR A 16 -1.27 -7.85 -10.16
N LYS A 17 -0.57 -8.74 -10.87
CA LYS A 17 0.59 -8.38 -11.71
C LYS A 17 0.22 -8.28 -13.18
N PRO A 18 0.82 -7.33 -13.93
CA PRO A 18 0.67 -7.30 -15.37
C PRO A 18 1.30 -8.55 -15.99
N TYR A 19 0.72 -9.01 -17.09
CA TYR A 19 1.29 -10.09 -17.88
C TYR A 19 2.68 -9.68 -18.40
N PHE A 20 3.67 -10.52 -18.14
CA PHE A 20 5.03 -10.38 -18.64
C PHE A 20 5.49 -11.70 -19.24
N ALA A 21 5.84 -11.70 -20.53
CA ALA A 21 6.06 -12.90 -21.32
C ALA A 21 7.09 -13.88 -20.73
N LEU A 22 8.12 -13.37 -20.03
CA LEU A 22 9.18 -14.22 -19.48
C LEU A 22 8.81 -14.91 -18.15
N THR A 23 7.87 -14.36 -17.37
CA THR A 23 7.54 -14.89 -16.02
C THR A 23 6.12 -15.41 -15.90
N SER A 24 5.20 -14.96 -16.76
CA SER A 24 3.77 -15.32 -16.71
C SER A 24 3.45 -16.68 -17.33
N TRP A 25 4.42 -17.41 -17.89
CA TRP A 25 4.17 -18.76 -18.41
C TRP A 25 4.17 -19.87 -17.35
N TRP A 26 4.67 -19.58 -16.13
CA TRP A 26 4.65 -20.50 -14.98
C TRP A 26 3.86 -19.94 -13.79
N THR A 27 3.31 -18.71 -13.90
CA THR A 27 2.61 -18.04 -12.80
C THR A 27 1.23 -17.59 -13.28
N ASP A 28 0.27 -17.53 -12.37
CA ASP A 28 -1.10 -17.00 -12.59
C ASP A 28 -1.15 -15.48 -12.93
N ALA A 29 -0.01 -14.88 -13.31
CA ALA A 29 0.10 -13.48 -13.65
C ALA A 29 -0.68 -13.15 -14.94
N GLY A 30 -1.47 -12.08 -14.90
CA GLY A 30 -2.32 -11.65 -16.02
C GLY A 30 -3.79 -12.08 -15.92
N ILE A 31 -4.17 -12.89 -14.93
CA ILE A 31 -5.57 -13.25 -14.67
C ILE A 31 -6.22 -12.21 -13.75
N TYR A 32 -7.37 -11.67 -14.16
CA TYR A 32 -8.16 -10.80 -13.29
C TYR A 32 -9.00 -11.62 -12.32
N LYS A 33 -8.73 -11.46 -11.03
CA LYS A 33 -9.56 -12.00 -9.95
C LYS A 33 -10.06 -10.84 -9.11
N LYS A 34 -11.37 -10.58 -9.17
CA LYS A 34 -12.00 -9.46 -8.44
C LYS A 34 -11.63 -9.47 -6.94
N SER A 35 -11.66 -10.64 -6.31
CA SER A 35 -11.29 -10.83 -4.90
C SER A 35 -9.85 -10.42 -4.60
N GLU A 36 -8.91 -10.69 -5.50
CA GLU A 36 -7.51 -10.28 -5.34
C GLU A 36 -7.36 -8.76 -5.49
N THR A 37 -8.06 -8.17 -6.45
CA THR A 37 -8.07 -6.73 -6.67
C THR A 37 -8.69 -5.98 -5.47
N ASP A 38 -9.72 -6.54 -4.85
CA ASP A 38 -10.32 -5.98 -3.62
C ASP A 38 -9.35 -6.05 -2.43
N GLN A 39 -8.55 -7.13 -2.31
CA GLN A 39 -7.48 -7.18 -1.32
C GLN A 39 -6.35 -6.18 -1.62
N ASP A 40 -6.06 -5.94 -2.89
CA ASP A 40 -5.04 -5.00 -3.32
C ASP A 40 -5.37 -3.55 -2.92
N ILE A 41 -6.66 -3.19 -2.89
CA ILE A 41 -7.13 -1.92 -2.32
C ILE A 41 -6.67 -1.78 -0.86
N GLN A 42 -6.83 -2.83 -0.06
CA GLN A 42 -6.42 -2.81 1.36
C GLN A 42 -4.91 -2.74 1.51
N ARG A 43 -4.15 -3.44 0.64
CA ARG A 43 -2.68 -3.36 0.63
C ARG A 43 -2.20 -1.95 0.33
N LEU A 44 -2.77 -1.32 -0.69
CA LEU A 44 -2.47 0.08 -1.03
C LEU A 44 -2.82 1.01 0.12
N ARG A 45 -4.02 0.89 0.70
CA ARG A 45 -4.41 1.68 1.88
C ARG A 45 -3.42 1.53 3.03
N ASN A 46 -3.06 0.29 3.39
CA ASN A 46 -2.12 0.03 4.48
C ASN A 46 -0.74 0.59 4.20
N PHE A 47 -0.25 0.48 2.97
CA PHE A 47 1.01 1.08 2.55
C PHE A 47 1.02 2.60 2.79
N TYR A 48 -0.04 3.30 2.38
CA TYR A 48 -0.17 4.75 2.59
C TYR A 48 -0.31 5.11 4.07
N LEU A 49 -1.12 4.38 4.84
CA LEU A 49 -1.26 4.59 6.28
C LEU A 49 0.07 4.46 7.02
N ASN A 50 0.85 3.41 6.70
CA ASN A 50 2.17 3.17 7.29
C ASN A 50 3.19 4.26 6.94
N ASN A 51 2.97 5.01 5.86
CA ASN A 51 3.80 6.14 5.45
C ASN A 51 3.25 7.50 5.91
N GLY A 52 2.23 7.52 6.77
CA GLY A 52 1.70 8.72 7.40
C GLY A 52 0.51 9.37 6.70
N TYR A 53 -0.08 8.73 5.68
CA TYR A 53 -1.24 9.27 4.96
C TYR A 53 -2.53 8.76 5.58
N ILE A 54 -3.03 9.49 6.58
CA ILE A 54 -4.22 9.09 7.36
C ILE A 54 -5.50 9.23 6.52
N ASN A 55 -5.59 10.31 5.72
CA ASN A 55 -6.75 10.64 4.91
C ASN A 55 -6.69 10.01 3.51
N ILE A 56 -6.21 8.77 3.41
CA ILE A 56 -6.08 8.05 2.13
C ILE A 56 -7.43 7.53 1.63
N GLY A 57 -7.84 8.00 0.45
CA GLY A 57 -8.99 7.50 -0.29
C GLY A 57 -8.57 6.56 -1.42
N VAL A 58 -8.82 5.26 -1.27
CA VAL A 58 -8.67 4.29 -2.37
C VAL A 58 -10.06 3.90 -2.86
N GLY A 59 -10.39 4.25 -4.10
CA GLY A 59 -11.69 3.92 -4.69
C GLY A 59 -11.71 2.55 -5.36
N GLN A 60 -12.88 2.15 -5.86
CA GLN A 60 -13.03 0.88 -6.55
C GLN A 60 -12.23 0.85 -7.87
N PRO A 61 -11.52 -0.25 -8.16
CA PRO A 61 -10.75 -0.42 -9.37
C PRO A 61 -11.68 -0.46 -10.59
N LYS A 62 -11.32 0.30 -11.63
CA LYS A 62 -12.02 0.30 -12.92
C LYS A 62 -11.27 -0.56 -13.90
N VAL A 63 -11.99 -1.49 -14.54
CA VAL A 63 -11.43 -2.35 -15.58
C VAL A 63 -11.77 -1.75 -16.95
N VAL A 64 -10.74 -1.42 -17.72
CA VAL A 64 -10.87 -0.89 -19.08
C VAL A 64 -10.35 -1.94 -20.06
N PHE A 65 -11.17 -2.31 -21.03
CA PHE A 65 -10.77 -3.22 -22.09
C PHE A 65 -10.40 -2.42 -23.34
N THR A 66 -9.30 -2.79 -23.99
CA THR A 66 -8.96 -2.23 -25.31
C THR A 66 -9.99 -2.69 -26.35
N HIS A 67 -10.18 -1.91 -27.42
CA HIS A 67 -11.19 -2.14 -28.48
C HIS A 67 -11.23 -3.59 -29.04
N HIS A 68 -10.10 -4.30 -29.04
CA HIS A 68 -10.00 -5.69 -29.51
C HIS A 68 -10.02 -6.75 -28.39
N ARG A 69 -10.30 -6.38 -27.14
CA ARG A 69 -10.26 -7.25 -25.93
C ARG A 69 -8.94 -8.01 -25.72
N LYS A 70 -7.87 -7.63 -26.43
CA LYS A 70 -6.54 -8.25 -26.34
C LYS A 70 -5.75 -7.81 -25.11
N SER A 71 -6.11 -6.67 -24.53
CA SER A 71 -5.49 -6.15 -23.32
C SER A 71 -6.54 -5.52 -22.40
N MET A 72 -6.29 -5.66 -21.11
CA MET A 72 -7.12 -5.16 -20.04
C MET A 72 -6.25 -4.28 -19.13
N THR A 73 -6.75 -3.10 -18.81
CA THR A 73 -6.10 -2.14 -17.92
C THR A 73 -6.94 -1.97 -16.67
N ILE A 74 -6.33 -2.21 -15.51
CA ILE A 74 -6.97 -1.99 -14.22
C ILE A 74 -6.48 -0.63 -13.70
N VAL A 75 -7.43 0.27 -13.46
CA VAL A 75 -7.17 1.61 -12.97
C VAL A 75 -7.64 1.72 -11.53
N PHE A 76 -6.72 2.01 -10.61
CA PHE A 76 -7.03 2.25 -9.21
C PHE A 76 -7.15 3.76 -8.97
N PRO A 77 -8.37 4.30 -8.76
CA PRO A 77 -8.53 5.70 -8.38
C PRO A 77 -8.02 5.91 -6.95
N LEU A 78 -7.17 6.91 -6.77
CA LEU A 78 -6.48 7.21 -5.52
C LEU A 78 -6.52 8.70 -5.21
N GLN A 79 -6.80 9.04 -3.96
CA GLN A 79 -6.64 10.35 -3.34
C GLN A 79 -5.72 10.21 -2.13
N GLU A 80 -4.48 10.69 -2.26
CA GLU A 80 -3.43 10.49 -1.23
C GLU A 80 -3.72 11.22 0.09
N GLY A 81 -4.30 12.44 0.00
CA GLY A 81 -4.45 13.32 1.16
C GLY A 81 -3.12 13.94 1.60
N GLU A 82 -3.11 14.50 2.81
CA GLU A 82 -1.92 15.08 3.42
C GLU A 82 -1.08 14.04 4.18
N GLN A 83 0.25 14.19 4.12
CA GLN A 83 1.16 13.34 4.88
C GLN A 83 1.36 13.89 6.29
N PHE A 84 0.98 13.09 7.29
CA PHE A 84 1.24 13.35 8.69
C PHE A 84 2.50 12.62 9.12
N ARG A 85 3.45 13.35 9.71
CA ARG A 85 4.64 12.78 10.34
C ARG A 85 4.43 12.73 11.85
N LEU A 86 4.76 11.60 12.47
CA LEU A 86 4.83 11.48 13.92
C LEU A 86 6.02 12.33 14.42
N GLY A 87 5.79 13.63 14.64
CA GLY A 87 6.84 14.59 15.04
C GLY A 87 7.34 14.39 16.48
N SER A 88 6.54 13.74 17.33
CA SER A 88 6.91 13.37 18.69
C SER A 88 5.86 12.41 19.22
N LEU A 89 6.28 11.26 19.75
CA LEU A 89 5.39 10.35 20.48
C LEU A 89 5.00 11.03 21.82
N ALA A 90 4.01 11.92 21.79
CA ALA A 90 3.41 12.45 22.99
C ALA A 90 2.44 11.40 23.54
N ILE A 91 2.93 10.50 24.39
CA ILE A 91 2.08 9.57 25.15
C ILE A 91 1.27 10.41 26.14
N SER A 92 0.10 10.89 25.74
CA SER A 92 -0.87 11.46 26.67
C SER A 92 -1.62 10.32 27.33
N GLY A 93 -1.47 10.19 28.66
CA GLY A 93 -2.17 9.17 29.46
C GLY A 93 -1.28 8.25 30.29
N ASN A 94 0.06 8.36 30.25
CA ASN A 94 0.92 7.56 31.12
C ASN A 94 1.36 8.35 32.36
N LYS A 95 0.61 8.23 33.47
CA LYS A 95 0.96 8.82 34.77
C LYS A 95 1.97 7.99 35.58
N LEU A 96 2.46 6.86 35.08
CA LEU A 96 3.24 5.91 35.90
C LEU A 96 4.65 5.60 35.38
N PHE A 97 5.02 5.97 34.14
CA PHE A 97 6.36 5.68 33.63
C PHE A 97 6.96 6.84 32.83
N SER A 98 8.17 7.24 33.20
CA SER A 98 8.97 8.23 32.44
C SER A 98 9.13 7.78 30.98
N ASN A 99 8.85 8.68 30.03
CA ASN A 99 8.99 8.47 28.58
C ASN A 99 10.33 7.82 28.18
N LYS A 100 11.41 8.07 28.93
CA LYS A 100 12.73 7.45 28.71
C LYS A 100 12.74 5.92 28.91
N ARG A 101 11.93 5.36 29.82
CA ARG A 101 11.84 3.90 30.03
C ARG A 101 11.01 3.21 28.96
N LEU A 102 9.95 3.85 28.48
CA LEU A 102 9.09 3.32 27.41
C LEU A 102 9.84 3.28 26.07
N LEU A 103 10.61 4.33 25.75
CA LEU A 103 11.50 4.36 24.59
C LEU A 103 12.62 3.30 24.63
N LYS A 104 12.99 2.80 25.82
CA LYS A 104 14.00 1.75 26.00
C LYS A 104 13.40 0.34 25.99
N ALA A 105 12.13 0.20 26.41
CA ALA A 105 11.36 -1.04 26.37
C ALA A 105 10.85 -1.34 24.94
N VAL A 106 10.49 -0.30 24.19
CA VAL A 106 10.37 -0.36 22.74
C VAL A 106 11.79 -0.35 22.18
N LYS A 107 12.50 -1.47 22.32
CA LYS A 107 13.73 -1.73 21.57
C LYS A 107 13.38 -1.65 20.08
N LEU A 108 13.44 -0.44 19.54
CA LEU A 108 13.63 -0.22 18.12
C LEU A 108 14.91 -0.96 17.77
N LYS A 109 14.77 -2.16 17.21
CA LYS A 109 15.74 -2.76 16.30
C LYS A 109 15.37 -2.27 14.91
N PRO A 110 15.88 -1.12 14.45
CA PRO A 110 15.92 -0.85 13.03
C PRO A 110 16.98 -1.78 12.36
N PRO A 111 16.75 -2.29 11.14
CA PRO A 111 15.50 -2.44 10.41
C PRO A 111 15.18 -3.92 10.14
N MET A 112 14.07 -4.44 10.67
CA MET A 112 13.50 -5.71 10.22
C MET A 112 12.33 -5.43 9.29
N VAL A 113 12.55 -5.75 8.01
CA VAL A 113 11.52 -5.94 6.99
C VAL A 113 10.68 -7.13 7.47
N PHE A 114 9.38 -6.93 7.71
CA PHE A 114 8.48 -8.04 8.01
C PHE A 114 7.69 -8.43 6.76
N SER A 115 7.65 -9.76 6.57
CA SER A 115 6.93 -10.54 5.56
C SER A 115 5.42 -10.50 5.76
#